data_AF-A0A6N7RN69-F1
#
_entry.id   AF-A0A6N7RN69-F1
#
_cell.length_a   1.000
_cell.length_b   1.000
_cell.length_c   1.000
_cell.angle_alpha   90.00
_cell.angle_beta   90.00
_cell.angle_gamma   90.00
#
_symmetry.space_group_name_H-M   'P 1'
#
loop_
_entity.id
_entity.type
_entity.pdbx_description
1 polymer ?
#
loop_
_entity_poly.entity_id
_entity_poly.type
_entity_poly.pdbx_seq_one_letter_code
_entity_poly.pdbx_strand_id
1 'polypeptide(L)'
;MALESYDSFEAVKTRLDEIVDAVSDDELALDDALALYEEAVGLGLRASDLLEENIETQQSVEEADGESDEPSGDVPAQETGAPVSA
;
A
#
# COMPACT_ATOMS: atom_id res chain seq x y z
N MET A 1 8.22 -13.16 16.20
CA MET A 1 9.46 -12.41 15.93
C MET A 1 10.25 -12.99 14.74
N ALA A 2 9.62 -13.59 13.72
CA ALA A 2 10.31 -14.04 12.49
C ALA A 2 9.89 -13.24 11.24
N LEU A 3 8.83 -12.43 11.31
CA LEU A 3 8.36 -11.59 10.21
C LEU A 3 9.07 -10.23 10.15
N GLU A 4 9.80 -9.87 11.22
CA GLU A 4 10.52 -8.59 11.37
C GLU A 4 11.80 -8.51 10.51
N SER A 5 12.17 -9.57 9.80
CA SER A 5 13.31 -9.60 8.87
C SER A 5 12.90 -9.44 7.41
N TYR A 6 11.59 -9.34 7.13
CA TYR A 6 11.04 -9.21 5.78
C TYR A 6 10.41 -7.83 5.59
N ASP A 7 11.22 -6.78 5.72
CA ASP A 7 10.79 -5.38 5.61
C ASP A 7 10.80 -4.83 4.18
N SER A 8 11.07 -5.69 3.19
CA SER A 8 11.05 -5.31 1.79
C SER A 8 10.36 -6.36 0.92
N PHE A 9 9.74 -5.91 -0.17
CA PHE A 9 9.12 -6.78 -1.17
C PHE A 9 10.11 -7.81 -1.74
N GLU A 10 11.38 -7.44 -1.92
CA GLU A 10 12.40 -8.35 -2.46
C GLU A 10 12.73 -9.47 -1.46
N ALA A 11 12.84 -9.13 -0.17
CA ALA A 11 13.09 -10.12 0.88
C ALA A 11 11.91 -11.10 1.01
N VAL A 12 10.67 -10.59 1.00
CA VAL A 12 9.45 -11.42 1.01
C VAL A 12 9.40 -12.33 -0.23
N LYS A 13 9.65 -11.78 -1.42
CA LYS A 13 9.64 -12.54 -2.68
C LYS A 13 10.69 -13.64 -2.69
N THR A 14 11.90 -13.34 -2.25
CA THR A 14 13.01 -14.31 -2.20
C THR A 14 12.62 -15.50 -1.34
N ARG A 15 12.05 -15.23 -0.15
CA ARG A 15 11.62 -16.30 0.74
C ARG A 15 10.45 -17.12 0.18
N LEU A 16 9.48 -16.48 -0.47
CA LEU A 16 8.39 -17.19 -1.14
C LEU A 16 8.91 -18.12 -2.25
N ASP A 17 9.93 -17.72 -2.99
CA ASP A 17 10.56 -18.54 -4.04
C ASP A 17 11.25 -19.79 -3.44
N GLU A 18 11.99 -19.61 -2.34
CA GLU A 18 12.59 -20.73 -1.59
C GLU A 18 11.53 -21.71 -1.07
N ILE A 19 10.41 -21.20 -0.57
CA ILE A 19 9.29 -22.03 -0.12
C ILE A 19 8.69 -22.82 -1.29
N VAL A 20 8.51 -22.19 -2.45
CA VAL A 20 8.01 -22.87 -3.66
C VAL A 20 8.96 -23.97 -4.11
N ASP A 21 10.26 -23.73 -4.10
CA ASP A 21 11.28 -24.73 -4.42
C ASP A 21 11.20 -25.92 -3.45
N ALA A 22 11.15 -25.65 -2.14
CA ALA A 22 11.05 -26.69 -1.12
C ALA A 22 9.75 -27.52 -1.22
N VAL A 23 8.61 -26.87 -1.45
CA VAL A 23 7.30 -27.56 -1.59
C VAL A 23 7.20 -28.34 -2.90
N SER A 24 8.01 -27.99 -3.91
CA SER A 24 8.07 -28.74 -5.17
C SER A 24 8.78 -30.08 -5.06
N ASP A 25 9.44 -30.36 -3.92
CA ASP A 25 10.07 -31.64 -3.65
C ASP A 25 9.04 -32.69 -3.17
N ASP A 26 8.88 -33.76 -3.95
CA ASP A 26 7.93 -34.84 -3.65
C ASP A 26 8.34 -35.71 -2.43
N GLU A 27 9.58 -35.58 -1.94
CA GLU A 27 10.06 -36.29 -0.75
C GLU A 27 9.78 -35.51 0.55
N LEU A 28 9.32 -34.26 0.45
CA LEU A 28 8.95 -33.43 1.60
C LEU A 28 7.78 -34.03 2.38
N ALA A 29 7.92 -34.11 3.70
CA ALA A 29 6.84 -34.57 4.55
C ALA A 29 5.66 -33.60 4.54
N LEU A 30 4.44 -34.13 4.59
CA LEU A 30 3.23 -33.32 4.56
C LEU A 30 3.19 -32.26 5.67
N ASP A 31 3.60 -32.60 6.88
CA ASP A 31 3.64 -31.66 8.00
C ASP A 31 4.61 -30.49 7.74
N ASP A 32 5.77 -30.76 7.12
CA ASP A 32 6.72 -29.73 6.74
C ASP A 32 6.18 -28.85 5.61
N ALA A 33 5.51 -29.45 4.61
CA ALA A 33 4.83 -28.72 3.54
C ALA A 33 3.73 -27.79 4.07
N LEU A 34 2.97 -28.24 5.07
CA LEU A 34 1.93 -27.43 5.72
C LEU A 34 2.55 -26.27 6.52
N ALA A 35 3.65 -26.51 7.24
CA ALA A 35 4.36 -25.45 7.94
C ALA A 35 4.91 -24.38 6.98
N LEU A 36 5.47 -24.79 5.84
CA LEU A 36 5.93 -23.88 4.79
C LEU A 36 4.77 -23.09 4.15
N TYR A 37 3.61 -23.71 3.96
CA TYR A 37 2.41 -23.02 3.49
C TYR A 37 1.94 -21.94 4.47
N GLU A 38 1.89 -22.25 5.77
CA GLU A 38 1.54 -21.27 6.81
C GLU A 38 2.52 -20.10 6.83
N GLU A 39 3.81 -20.36 6.66
CA GLU A 39 4.84 -19.32 6.53
C GLU A 39 4.58 -18.42 5.31
N ALA A 40 4.29 -19.02 4.15
CA ALA A 40 3.97 -18.30 2.92
C ALA A 40 2.73 -17.39 3.07
N VAL A 41 1.71 -17.84 3.79
CA VAL A 41 0.53 -17.02 4.10
C VAL A 41 0.93 -15.81 4.97
N GLY A 42 1.75 -16.02 6.01
CA GLY A 42 2.25 -14.93 6.84
C GLY A 42 3.06 -13.89 6.05
N LEU A 43 3.90 -14.36 5.12
CA LEU A 43 4.67 -13.51 4.22
C LEU A 43 3.78 -12.72 3.24
N GLY A 44 2.71 -13.33 2.73
CA GLY A 44 1.73 -12.66 1.88
C GLY A 44 0.98 -11.52 2.60
N LEU A 45 0.64 -11.73 3.89
CA LEU A 45 0.06 -10.66 4.72
C LEU A 45 1.07 -9.53 4.91
N ARG A 46 2.32 -9.84 5.26
CA ARG A 46 3.39 -8.84 5.39
C ARG A 46 3.61 -8.03 4.11
N ALA A 47 3.55 -8.67 2.93
CA ALA A 47 3.62 -7.94 1.66
C ALA A 47 2.43 -7.01 1.43
N SER A 48 1.25 -7.36 1.95
CA SER A 48 0.05 -6.51 1.88
C SER A 48 0.20 -5.29 2.79
N ASP A 49 0.71 -5.48 4.01
CA ASP A 49 1.04 -4.38 4.93
C ASP A 49 2.07 -3.42 4.28
N LEU A 50 3.17 -3.96 3.73
CA LEU A 50 4.19 -3.15 3.05
C LEU A 50 3.64 -2.36 1.85
N LEU A 51 2.62 -2.89 1.17
CA LEU A 51 1.95 -2.18 0.07
C LEU A 51 1.12 -1.01 0.60
N GLU A 52 0.37 -1.23 1.68
CA GLU A 52 -0.39 -0.17 2.35
C GLU A 52 0.54 0.95 2.83
N GLU A 53 1.60 0.61 3.57
CA GLU A 53 2.60 1.57 4.08
C GLU A 53 3.22 2.40 2.95
N ASN A 54 3.51 1.78 1.79
CA ASN A 54 4.09 2.47 0.65
C ASN A 54 3.10 3.46 0.00
N ILE A 55 1.82 3.09 -0.10
CA ILE A 55 0.76 3.96 -0.63
C ILE A 55 0.55 5.15 0.32
N GLU A 56 0.41 4.92 1.62
CA GLU A 56 0.25 5.99 2.62
C GLU A 56 1.43 6.97 2.62
N THR A 57 2.65 6.45 2.46
CA THR A 57 3.86 7.28 2.32
C THR A 57 3.80 8.15 1.07
N GLN A 58 3.41 7.60 -0.08
CA GLN A 58 3.28 8.36 -1.33
C GLN A 58 2.19 9.44 -1.23
N GLN A 59 1.03 9.11 -0.67
CA GLN A 59 -0.06 10.07 -0.48
C GLN A 59 0.34 11.21 0.48
N SER A 60 1.01 10.90 1.59
CA SER A 60 1.50 11.93 2.52
C SER A 60 2.52 12.87 1.88
N VAL A 61 3.37 12.36 0.98
CA VAL A 61 4.33 13.19 0.22
C VAL A 61 3.61 14.08 -0.78
N GLU A 62 2.56 13.58 -1.43
CA GLU A 62 1.78 14.34 -2.43
C GLU A 62 0.88 15.41 -1.78
N GLU A 63 0.38 15.19 -0.56
CA GLU A 63 -0.34 16.21 0.23
C GLU A 63 0.60 17.30 0.77
N ALA A 64 1.84 16.96 1.15
CA ALA A 64 2.83 17.92 1.63
C ALA A 64 3.35 18.88 0.54
N ASP A 65 3.29 18.49 -0.75
CA ASP A 65 3.63 19.35 -1.90
C ASP A 65 2.42 20.18 -2.37
N GLY A 66 1.20 19.87 -1.89
CA GLY A 66 -0.06 20.54 -2.25
C GLY A 66 -0.51 21.66 -1.30
N GLU A 67 0.09 21.80 -0.12
CA GLU A 67 -0.34 22.78 0.89
C GLU A 67 0.44 24.11 0.75
N SER A 68 0.18 24.82 -0.35
CA SER A 68 0.54 26.23 -0.54
C SER A 68 -0.51 26.92 -1.42
N ASP A 69 -1.75 27.01 -0.93
CA ASP A 69 -2.65 28.13 -1.26
C ASP A 69 -3.61 28.35 -0.09
N GLU A 70 -3.19 29.20 0.86
CA GLU A 70 -4.03 29.66 1.96
C GLU A 70 -5.16 30.59 1.45
N PRO A 71 -6.27 30.68 2.19
CA PRO A 71 -7.53 31.25 1.73
C PRO A 71 -7.51 32.79 1.80
N SER A 72 -7.94 33.47 0.75
CA SER A 72 -8.21 34.91 0.79
C SER A 72 -9.63 35.24 0.38
N GLY A 73 -10.48 35.42 1.40
CA GLY A 73 -11.26 36.65 1.55
C GLY A 73 -12.57 36.79 0.76
N ASP A 74 -13.65 36.31 1.37
CA ASP A 74 -14.93 36.99 1.63
C ASP A 74 -15.30 38.29 0.82
N VAL A 75 -16.24 38.11 -0.13
CA VAL A 75 -17.46 38.87 -0.58
C VAL A 75 -17.69 40.36 -0.13
N PRO A 76 -18.40 41.26 -0.88
CA PRO A 76 -19.84 41.12 -1.23
C PRO A 76 -20.38 41.81 -2.51
N ALA A 77 -21.67 41.55 -2.73
CA ALA A 77 -22.54 41.83 -3.87
C ALA A 77 -22.70 43.31 -4.30
N GLN A 78 -23.01 43.49 -5.59
CA GLN A 78 -23.89 44.57 -6.03
C GLN A 78 -24.78 44.11 -7.19
N GLU A 79 -26.04 43.89 -6.80
CA GLU A 79 -27.27 44.05 -7.59
C GLU A 79 -27.16 45.18 -8.62
N THR A 80 -27.53 44.93 -9.88
CA THR A 80 -28.49 45.78 -10.61
C THR A 80 -29.02 45.07 -11.87
N GLY A 81 -30.31 44.72 -11.79
CA GLY A 81 -31.33 44.68 -12.85
C GLY A 81 -30.97 44.51 -14.33
N ALA A 82 -31.62 43.51 -14.95
CA ALA A 82 -31.94 43.48 -16.38
C ALA A 82 -32.64 44.77 -16.85
N PRO A 83 -32.64 45.09 -18.16
CA PRO A 83 -33.78 44.62 -18.98
C PRO A 83 -33.49 44.28 -20.46
N VAL A 84 -34.11 43.18 -20.90
CA VAL A 84 -34.85 42.93 -22.17
C VAL A 84 -34.69 43.84 -23.41
N SER A 85 -34.46 43.15 -24.55
CA SER A 85 -34.79 43.44 -25.97
C SER A 85 -34.06 44.50 -26.80
N ALA A 86 -33.62 44.07 -28.00
CA ALA A 86 -33.91 44.69 -29.29
C ALA A 86 -33.82 43.65 -30.42
#